data_AF-A0A3L7VY63-F1
#
_entry.id   AF-A0A3L7VY63-F1
#
_cell.length_a   1.000
_cell.length_b   1.000
_cell.length_c   1.000
_cell.angle_alpha   90.00
_cell.angle_beta   90.00
_cell.angle_gamma   90.00
#
_symmetry.space_group_name_H-M   'P 1'
#
loop_
_entity.id
_entity.type
_entity.pdbx_description
1 polymer ?
#
loop_
_entity_poly.entity_id
_entity_poly.type
_entity_poly.pdbx_seq_one_letter_code
_entity_poly.pdbx_strand_id
1 'polypeptide(L)' 'FGGTFAVKNADTSMAMLGDKIRHILDTRAEVCVAADNSCLMHIGGALHRQRSGVRIAHLAEILAAQE' A
#
# COMPACT_ATOMS: atom_id res chain seq x y z
N PHE A 1 7.02 -1.15 -6.99
CA PHE A 1 7.36 -2.18 -5.97
C PHE A 1 8.35 -1.55 -4.98
N GLY A 2 8.27 -1.81 -3.66
CA GLY A 2 9.06 -1.08 -2.65
C GLY A 2 10.55 -1.44 -2.57
N GLY A 3 11.25 -0.91 -1.56
CA GLY A 3 12.63 -1.28 -1.21
C GLY A 3 13.70 -0.81 -2.22
N THR A 4 14.81 -1.55 -2.31
CA THR A 4 15.94 -1.22 -3.20
C THR A 4 15.57 -1.22 -4.69
N PHE A 5 14.55 -2.00 -5.07
CA PHE A 5 13.99 -1.96 -6.42
C PHE A 5 13.46 -0.57 -6.77
N ALA A 6 12.77 0.11 -5.83
CA ALA A 6 12.24 1.45 -6.05
C ALA A 6 13.35 2.50 -6.27
N VAL A 7 14.53 2.29 -5.68
CA VAL A 7 15.69 3.18 -5.88
C VAL A 7 16.32 2.94 -7.25
N LYS A 8 16.48 1.66 -7.65
CA LYS A 8 17.12 1.30 -8.92
C LYS A 8 16.23 1.51 -10.15
N ASN A 9 14.92 1.40 -9.98
CA ASN A 9 13.92 1.45 -11.05
C ASN A 9 12.76 2.38 -10.64
N ALA A 10 13.08 3.65 -10.37
CA ALA A 10 12.12 4.61 -9.83
C ALA A 10 10.86 4.74 -10.68
N ASP A 11 11.00 4.95 -11.98
CA ASP A 11 9.85 5.17 -12.88
C ASP A 11 8.95 3.94 -12.98
N THR A 12 9.54 2.75 -13.17
CA THR A 12 8.81 1.49 -13.18
C THR A 12 8.09 1.26 -11.85
N SER A 13 8.78 1.53 -10.74
CA SER A 13 8.19 1.36 -9.41
C SER A 13 6.98 2.27 -9.18
N MET A 14 7.07 3.52 -9.65
CA MET A 14 6.02 4.52 -9.57
C MET A 14 4.84 4.20 -10.48
N ALA A 15 5.08 3.72 -11.70
CA ALA A 15 4.02 3.26 -12.60
C ALA A 15 3.23 2.10 -11.97
N MET A 16 3.93 1.07 -11.46
CA MET A 16 3.31 -0.04 -10.75
C MET A 16 2.52 0.43 -9.51
N LEU A 17 3.04 1.43 -8.77
CA LEU A 17 2.34 1.99 -7.62
C LEU A 17 1.04 2.67 -8.06
N GLY A 18 1.09 3.47 -9.12
CA GLY A 18 -0.09 4.14 -9.68
C GLY A 18 -1.22 3.16 -10.01
N ASP A 19 -0.90 2.04 -10.66
CA ASP A 19 -1.89 1.01 -10.98
C ASP A 19 -2.44 0.32 -9.74
N LYS A 20 -1.59 0.01 -8.74
CA LYS A 20 -2.05 -0.53 -7.45
C LYS A 20 -3.04 0.40 -6.77
N ILE A 21 -2.72 1.69 -6.70
CA ILE A 21 -3.58 2.67 -6.05
C ILE A 21 -4.91 2.80 -6.77
N ARG A 22 -4.90 2.86 -8.11
CA ARG A 22 -6.13 2.89 -8.91
C ARG A 22 -7.03 1.70 -8.59
N HIS A 23 -6.48 0.47 -8.64
CA HIS A 23 -7.25 -0.72 -8.32
C HIS A 23 -7.76 -0.75 -6.87
N ILE A 24 -6.95 -0.31 -5.90
CA ILE A 24 -7.38 -0.21 -4.49
C ILE A 24 -8.60 0.71 -4.38
N LEU A 25 -8.55 1.90 -4.99
CA LEU A 25 -9.66 2.86 -4.95
C LEU A 25 -10.92 2.33 -5.66
N ASP A 26 -10.75 1.65 -6.79
CA ASP A 26 -11.87 1.05 -7.53
C ASP A 26 -12.63 0.00 -6.71
N THR A 27 -11.97 -0.68 -5.77
CA THR A 27 -12.64 -1.63 -4.86
C THR A 27 -13.56 -0.95 -3.84
N ARG A 28 -13.38 0.35 -3.59
CA ARG A 28 -14.02 1.10 -2.49
C ARG A 28 -13.76 0.52 -1.10
N ALA A 29 -12.71 -0.27 -0.93
CA ALA A 29 -12.32 -0.79 0.37
C ALA A 29 -11.87 0.36 1.30
N GLU A 30 -12.34 0.33 2.55
CA GLU A 30 -11.93 1.29 3.58
C GLU A 30 -10.54 0.96 4.15
N VAL A 31 -10.14 -0.31 4.07
CA VAL A 31 -8.87 -0.82 4.59
C VAL A 31 -8.16 -1.68 3.54
N CYS A 32 -6.89 -1.37 3.28
CA CYS A 32 -5.98 -2.18 2.49
C CYS A 32 -4.99 -2.92 3.40
N VAL A 33 -4.99 -4.26 3.34
CA VAL A 33 -4.16 -5.11 4.19
C VAL A 33 -2.94 -5.62 3.40
N ALA A 34 -1.77 -5.64 4.03
CA ALA A 34 -0.61 -6.34 3.49
C ALA A 34 0.20 -7.02 4.61
N ALA A 35 1.05 -7.99 4.25
CA ALA A 35 1.87 -8.75 5.18
C ALA A 35 3.36 -8.32 5.18
N ASP A 36 3.69 -7.23 4.47
CA ASP A 36 5.05 -6.72 4.37
C ASP A 36 5.07 -5.21 4.60
N ASN A 37 5.91 -4.77 5.54
CA ASN A 37 6.02 -3.36 5.92
C ASN A 37 6.51 -2.48 4.77
N SER A 38 7.37 -2.98 3.88
CA SER A 38 7.83 -2.20 2.75
C SER A 38 6.71 -1.96 1.72
N CYS A 39 5.82 -2.93 1.54
CA CYS A 39 4.60 -2.78 0.76
C CYS A 39 3.68 -1.73 1.39
N LEU A 40 3.45 -1.81 2.70
CA LEU A 40 2.62 -0.86 3.44
C LEU A 40 3.18 0.56 3.36
N MET A 41 4.48 0.76 3.58
CA MET A 41 5.10 2.08 3.45
C MET A 41 4.94 2.65 2.05
N HIS A 42 5.12 1.82 1.01
CA HIS A 42 5.03 2.28 -0.37
C HIS A 42 3.60 2.63 -0.78
N ILE A 43 2.64 1.74 -0.50
CA ILE A 43 1.22 1.91 -0.82
C ILE A 43 0.58 2.98 0.07
N GLY A 44 0.73 2.84 1.38
CA GLY A 44 0.20 3.77 2.38
C GLY A 44 0.75 5.18 2.20
N GLY A 45 2.03 5.33 1.88
CA GLY A 45 2.61 6.64 1.57
C GLY A 45 1.93 7.32 0.36
N ALA A 46 1.58 6.56 -0.68
CA ALA A 46 0.86 7.10 -1.83
C ALA A 46 -0.61 7.41 -1.52
N LEU A 47 -1.32 6.49 -0.85
CA LEU A 47 -2.70 6.68 -0.39
C LEU A 47 -2.84 7.91 0.51
N HIS A 48 -1.86 8.13 1.40
CA HIS A 48 -1.80 9.28 2.29
C HIS A 48 -1.58 10.59 1.52
N ARG A 49 -0.62 10.62 0.58
CA ARG A 49 -0.37 11.82 -0.26
C ARG A 49 -1.60 12.20 -1.10
N GLN A 50 -2.38 11.23 -1.55
CA GLN A 50 -3.62 11.47 -2.30
C GLN A 50 -4.83 11.77 -1.42
N ARG A 51 -4.68 11.75 -0.08
CA ARG A 51 -5.78 11.93 0.89
C ARG A 51 -6.97 11.00 0.59
N SER A 52 -6.67 9.77 0.18
CA SER A 52 -7.67 8.81 -0.29
C SER A 52 -8.69 8.35 0.76
N GLY A 53 -8.40 8.53 2.06
CA GLY A 53 -9.23 8.01 3.15
C GLY A 53 -9.07 6.51 3.41
N VAL A 54 -8.43 5.76 2.50
CA VAL A 54 -8.15 4.33 2.69
C VAL A 54 -7.07 4.14 3.76
N ARG A 55 -7.39 3.35 4.79
CA ARG A 55 -6.46 2.99 5.85
C ARG A 55 -5.62 1.80 5.40
N ILE A 56 -4.38 1.72 5.90
CA ILE A 56 -3.54 0.54 5.72
C ILE A 56 -3.40 -0.21 7.04
N ALA A 57 -3.32 -1.53 6.99
CA ALA A 57 -3.09 -2.39 8.15
C ALA A 57 -2.16 -3.56 7.80
N HIS A 58 -1.34 -3.97 8.75
CA HIS A 58 -0.57 -5.19 8.64
C HIS A 58 -1.42 -6.40 9.01
N LEU A 59 -1.25 -7.52 8.29
CA LEU A 59 -2.01 -8.75 8.55
C LEU A 59 -1.91 -9.20 10.02
N ALA A 60 -0.73 -9.09 10.63
CA ALA A 60 -0.51 -9.43 12.03
C ALA A 60 -1.36 -8.59 13.01
N GLU A 61 -1.68 -7.33 12.71
CA GLU A 61 -2.54 -6.50 13.57
C GLU A 61 -3.97 -7.06 13.62
N ILE A 62 -4.44 -7.62 12.50
CA ILE A 62 -5.76 -8.25 12.41
C ILE A 62 -5.78 -9.56 13.20
N LEU A 63 -4.74 -10.39 13.02
CA LEU A 63 -4.64 -11.67 13.71
C LEU A 63 -4.50 -11.49 15.22
N ALA A 64 -3.74 -10.49 15.68
CA ALA A 64 -3.58 -10.18 17.10
C ALA A 64 -4.85 -9.61 17.76
N ALA A 65 -5.76 -9.02 16.98
CA ALA A 65 -7.03 -8.47 17.49
C ALA A 65 -8.14 -9.54 17.65
N GLN A 66 -7.85 -10.80 17.34
CA GLN A 66 -8.78 -11.93 17.45
C GLN A 66 -8.59 -12.75 18.75
N GLU A 67 -7.65 -12.36 19.60
CA GLU A 67 -7.41 -12.91 20.94
C GLU A 67 -8.06 -12.05 22.02
#